data_AF-A0A1S8FNJ1-F1
#
_entry.id   AF-A0A1S8FNJ1-F1
#
_cell.length_a   1.000
_cell.length_b   1.000
_cell.length_c   1.000
_cell.angle_alpha   90.00
_cell.angle_beta   90.00
_cell.angle_gamma   90.00
#
_symmetry.space_group_name_H-M   'P 1'
#
loop_
_entity.id
_entity.type
_entity.pdbx_description
1 polymer ?
#
loop_
_entity_poly.entity_id
_entity_poly.type
_entity_poly.pdbx_seq_one_letter_code
_entity_poly.pdbx_strand_id
1 'polypeptide(L)'
;MSLTSTTLFGRGLLLATVAFLSACAATGNDSGAARYRCEHGIDFSVRFVDDSALIESSRGSDVLFRDAGGQGASQPVYSNARLRAEFGLGSGGREAMLRYPLLPLVARCVRD
;
A
#
# COMPACT_ATOMS: atom_id res chain seq x y z
N MET A 1 16.06 8.21 70.10
CA MET A 1 14.87 7.38 69.80
C MET A 1 13.67 8.31 69.76
N SER A 2 12.75 8.05 68.82
CA SER A 2 11.46 8.74 68.63
C SER A 2 11.50 9.99 67.73
N LEU A 3 11.36 9.72 66.43
CA LEU A 3 11.08 10.70 65.37
C LEU A 3 9.62 11.17 65.43
N THR A 4 9.48 12.45 65.15
CA THR A 4 8.30 13.31 65.24
C THR A 4 7.21 12.96 64.23
N SER A 5 5.99 13.14 64.70
CA SER A 5 4.71 12.89 64.04
C SER A 5 4.27 14.06 63.13
N THR A 6 3.39 13.72 62.18
CA THR A 6 2.25 14.53 61.69
C THR A 6 2.41 15.34 60.37
N THR A 7 1.82 14.75 59.31
CA THR A 7 1.05 15.31 58.17
C THR A 7 1.71 16.32 57.22
N LEU A 8 1.63 16.04 55.91
CA LEU A 8 1.11 16.96 54.87
C LEU A 8 1.16 16.31 53.47
N PHE A 9 0.21 16.69 52.61
CA PHE A 9 0.12 16.42 51.16
C PHE A 9 -0.37 15.03 50.70
N GLY A 10 -1.69 14.89 50.58
CA GLY A 10 -2.32 13.78 49.86
C GLY A 10 -3.65 14.15 49.21
N ARG A 11 -3.79 15.39 48.70
CA ARG A 11 -4.94 15.84 47.89
C ARG A 11 -4.40 16.39 46.58
N GLY A 12 -4.40 15.58 45.54
CA GLY A 12 -4.05 16.04 44.19
C GLY A 12 -3.64 14.93 43.25
N LEU A 13 -4.63 14.30 42.62
CA LEU A 13 -4.67 13.83 41.22
C LEU A 13 -5.78 12.76 41.15
N LEU A 14 -7.05 13.12 40.96
CA LEU A 14 -7.65 13.35 39.64
C LEU A 14 -7.20 12.29 38.61
N LEU A 15 -8.00 11.23 38.54
CA LEU A 15 -8.62 10.74 37.30
C LEU A 15 -7.89 11.12 36.00
N ALA A 16 -7.08 10.23 35.43
CA ALA A 16 -6.86 10.16 33.98
C ALA A 16 -5.83 9.08 33.60
N THR A 17 -6.25 7.82 33.45
CA THR A 17 -5.51 6.85 32.61
C THR A 17 -6.47 5.83 31.98
N VAL A 18 -7.57 6.30 31.38
CA VAL A 18 -8.37 5.49 30.45
C VAL A 18 -8.53 6.31 29.18
N ALA A 19 -7.75 5.96 28.15
CA ALA A 19 -7.92 6.25 26.72
C ALA A 19 -6.54 6.52 26.12
N PHE A 20 -5.99 5.55 25.39
CA PHE A 20 -5.30 5.75 24.12
C PHE A 20 -4.93 4.37 23.54
N LEU A 21 -5.93 3.49 23.39
CA LEU A 21 -5.90 2.50 22.29
C LEU A 21 -6.65 3.13 21.12
N SER A 22 -6.12 4.24 20.61
CA SER A 22 -6.62 4.81 19.36
C SER A 22 -6.18 3.86 18.26
N ALA A 23 -7.17 3.13 17.76
CA ALA A 23 -7.11 2.29 16.59
C ALA A 23 -6.15 2.84 15.53
N CYS A 24 -5.05 2.13 15.30
CA CYS A 24 -4.50 2.06 13.97
C CYS A 24 -5.54 1.34 13.11
N ALA A 25 -6.58 2.06 12.70
CA ALA A 25 -7.21 1.83 11.41
C ALA A 25 -6.14 2.18 10.37
N ALA A 26 -5.11 1.33 10.28
CA ALA A 26 -4.23 1.31 9.14
C ALA A 26 -5.15 0.93 7.98
N THR A 27 -5.53 1.96 7.22
CA THR A 27 -6.10 1.92 5.89
C THR A 27 -6.04 0.51 5.35
N GLY A 28 -7.21 -0.16 5.38
CA GLY A 28 -7.32 -1.54 4.93
C GLY A 28 -6.58 -1.65 3.62
N ASN A 29 -5.57 -2.52 3.59
CA ASN A 29 -5.00 -3.00 2.35
C ASN A 29 -6.17 -3.68 1.65
N ASP A 30 -6.90 -2.89 0.87
CA ASP A 30 -8.13 -3.25 0.20
C ASP A 30 -7.77 -4.49 -0.60
N SER A 31 -8.07 -5.65 -0.01
CA SER A 31 -7.71 -6.95 -0.57
C SER A 31 -8.65 -7.26 -1.74
N GLY A 32 -9.51 -6.29 -2.11
CA GLY A 32 -10.26 -6.23 -3.34
C GLY A 32 -9.37 -5.93 -4.53
N ALA A 33 -9.75 -6.48 -5.68
CA ALA A 33 -9.03 -6.21 -6.91
C ALA A 33 -9.17 -4.72 -7.28
N ALA A 34 -8.05 -4.02 -7.44
CA ALA A 34 -8.02 -2.64 -7.88
C ALA A 34 -8.14 -2.58 -9.40
N ARG A 35 -9.07 -1.78 -9.93
CA ARG A 35 -9.21 -1.60 -11.37
C ARG A 35 -8.39 -0.42 -11.87
N TYR A 36 -7.71 -0.64 -12.99
CA TYR A 36 -6.90 0.36 -13.66
C TYR A 36 -7.38 0.52 -15.10
N ARG A 37 -7.53 1.77 -15.51
CA ARG A 37 -7.73 2.15 -16.91
C ARG A 37 -6.46 2.77 -17.43
N CYS A 38 -5.96 2.22 -18.54
CA CYS A 38 -4.76 2.67 -19.19
C CYS A 38 -5.06 3.34 -20.52
N GLU A 39 -4.05 4.01 -21.05
CA GLU A 39 -4.00 4.44 -22.44
C GLU A 39 -4.24 3.27 -23.41
N HIS A 40 -4.55 3.59 -24.66
CA HIS A 40 -4.84 2.61 -25.72
C HIS A 40 -6.04 1.70 -25.44
N GLY A 41 -6.94 2.11 -24.54
CA GLY A 41 -8.16 1.36 -24.23
C GLY A 41 -7.90 0.05 -23.48
N ILE A 42 -6.78 -0.05 -22.77
CA ILE A 42 -6.44 -1.23 -21.97
C ILE A 42 -7.03 -1.04 -20.58
N ASP A 43 -7.76 -2.04 -20.11
CA ASP A 43 -8.28 -2.13 -18.75
C ASP A 43 -7.82 -3.44 -18.09
N PHE A 44 -7.52 -3.38 -16.80
CA PHE A 44 -7.21 -4.56 -16.02
C PHE A 44 -7.59 -4.38 -14.55
N SER A 45 -7.78 -5.49 -13.85
CA SER A 45 -7.84 -5.54 -12.40
C SER A 45 -6.57 -6.16 -11.84
N VAL A 46 -6.06 -5.62 -10.74
CA VAL A 46 -4.89 -6.17 -10.03
C VAL A 46 -5.27 -6.59 -8.63
N ARG A 47 -4.80 -7.77 -8.22
CA ARG A 47 -4.86 -8.25 -6.84
C ARG A 47 -3.46 -8.51 -6.35
N PHE A 48 -3.09 -7.88 -5.25
CA PHE A 48 -1.81 -8.12 -4.59
C PHE A 48 -1.97 -9.30 -3.63
N VAL A 49 -1.14 -10.33 -3.78
CA VAL A 49 -1.12 -11.54 -2.96
C VAL A 49 0.32 -11.79 -2.56
N ASP A 50 0.63 -11.63 -1.28
CA ASP A 50 1.99 -11.68 -0.74
C ASP A 50 2.95 -10.76 -1.53
N ASP A 51 3.98 -11.33 -2.16
CA ASP A 51 4.95 -10.63 -3.01
C ASP A 51 4.63 -10.74 -4.52
N SER A 52 3.38 -11.02 -4.86
CA SER A 52 2.92 -11.16 -6.24
C SER A 52 1.74 -10.25 -6.53
N ALA A 53 1.61 -9.87 -7.80
CA ALA A 53 0.47 -9.15 -8.34
C ALA A 53 -0.17 -10.01 -9.42
N LEU A 54 -1.42 -10.44 -9.18
CA LEU A 54 -2.26 -11.06 -10.18
C LEU A 54 -2.95 -9.96 -10.99
N ILE A 55 -2.64 -9.86 -12.27
CA ILE A 55 -3.30 -8.97 -13.23
C ILE A 55 -4.29 -9.78 -14.04
N GLU A 56 -5.53 -9.32 -14.10
CA GLU A 56 -6.60 -9.91 -14.90
C GLU A 56 -7.09 -8.87 -15.90
N SER A 57 -7.09 -9.22 -17.19
CA SER A 57 -7.52 -8.37 -18.29
C SER A 57 -8.41 -9.16 -19.25
N SER A 58 -9.02 -8.47 -20.22
CA SER A 58 -9.76 -9.11 -21.31
C SER A 58 -8.91 -10.10 -22.13
N ARG A 59 -7.58 -10.00 -22.08
CA ARG A 59 -6.64 -10.86 -22.81
C ARG A 59 -6.17 -12.08 -22.01
N GLY A 60 -6.57 -12.19 -20.74
CA GLY A 60 -6.18 -13.24 -19.82
C GLY A 60 -5.58 -12.71 -18.51
N SER A 61 -5.07 -13.65 -17.72
CA SER A 61 -4.49 -13.37 -16.41
C SER A 61 -2.98 -13.61 -16.42
N ASP A 62 -2.23 -12.70 -15.81
CA ASP A 62 -0.78 -12.75 -15.67
C ASP A 62 -0.40 -12.60 -14.20
N VAL A 63 0.53 -13.44 -13.73
CA VAL A 63 1.13 -13.32 -12.40
C VAL A 63 2.47 -12.60 -12.55
N LEU A 64 2.65 -11.53 -11.77
CA LEU A 64 3.85 -10.73 -11.74
C LEU A 64 4.47 -10.83 -10.35
N PHE A 65 5.78 -10.98 -10.28
CA PHE A 65 6.52 -11.10 -9.02
C PHE A 65 7.16 -9.77 -8.67
N ARG A 66 7.29 -9.50 -7.37
CA ARG A 66 7.93 -8.28 -6.87
C ARG A 66 9.35 -8.17 -7.42
N ASP A 67 9.61 -7.07 -8.09
CA ASP A 67 10.87 -6.70 -8.71
C ASP A 67 11.43 -5.48 -7.97
N ALA A 68 12.71 -5.48 -7.66
CA ALA A 68 13.38 -4.37 -6.97
C ALA A 68 13.64 -3.16 -7.90
N GLY A 69 13.32 -3.26 -9.20
CA GLY A 69 13.72 -2.28 -10.22
C GLY A 69 12.94 -0.95 -10.29
N GLY A 70 12.36 -0.43 -9.21
CA GLY A 70 11.67 0.86 -9.20
C GLY A 70 12.59 2.09 -9.22
N GLN A 71 12.01 3.28 -9.39
CA GLN A 71 12.72 4.56 -9.29
C GLN A 71 13.12 4.92 -7.83
N GLY A 72 12.91 4.01 -6.88
CA GLY A 72 13.35 4.11 -5.50
C GLY A 72 13.11 2.80 -4.74
N ALA A 73 13.81 2.59 -3.62
CA ALA A 73 13.78 1.35 -2.84
C ALA A 73 12.37 0.94 -2.34
N SER A 74 11.44 1.87 -2.27
CA SER A 74 10.08 1.65 -1.76
C SER A 74 9.02 1.54 -2.86
N GLN A 75 9.37 1.77 -4.14
CA GLN A 75 8.37 1.75 -5.21
C GLN A 75 7.99 0.29 -5.54
N PRO A 76 6.69 -0.07 -5.46
CA PRO A 76 6.25 -1.43 -5.77
C PRO A 76 6.27 -1.64 -7.29
N VAL A 77 7.28 -2.38 -7.75
CA VAL A 77 7.40 -2.86 -9.12
C VAL A 77 7.16 -4.36 -9.13
N TYR A 78 6.39 -4.82 -10.11
CA TYR A 78 6.17 -6.24 -10.34
C TYR A 78 6.49 -6.55 -11.80
N SER A 79 7.12 -7.69 -12.07
CA SER A 79 7.47 -8.08 -13.44
C SER A 79 7.41 -9.59 -13.66
N ASN A 80 7.28 -9.96 -14.93
CA ASN A 80 7.49 -11.30 -15.46
C ASN A 80 8.09 -11.20 -16.87
N ALA A 81 8.22 -12.33 -17.58
CA ALA A 81 8.79 -12.36 -18.93
C ALA A 81 8.00 -11.56 -20.00
N ARG A 82 6.71 -11.26 -19.75
CA ARG A 82 5.79 -10.64 -20.71
C ARG A 82 5.41 -9.21 -20.35
N LEU A 83 5.41 -8.86 -19.07
CA LEU A 83 4.82 -7.64 -18.54
C LEU A 83 5.59 -7.14 -17.32
N ARG A 84 5.74 -5.83 -17.24
CA ARG A 84 6.22 -5.11 -16.06
C ARG A 84 5.20 -4.05 -15.68
N ALA A 85 4.85 -4.00 -14.41
CA ALA A 85 3.90 -3.07 -13.84
C ALA A 85 4.55 -2.31 -12.69
N GLU A 86 4.54 -0.99 -12.78
CA GLU A 86 5.04 -0.08 -11.76
C GLU A 86 3.83 0.61 -11.13
N PHE A 87 3.56 0.37 -9.85
CA PHE A 87 2.42 0.95 -9.14
C PHE A 87 2.87 2.07 -8.20
N GLY A 88 1.90 2.85 -7.69
CA GLY A 88 2.17 3.91 -6.72
C GLY A 88 2.84 5.14 -7.32
N LEU A 89 2.62 5.39 -8.62
CA LEU A 89 3.10 6.57 -9.31
C LEU A 89 2.18 7.78 -9.04
N GLY A 90 2.69 8.98 -9.36
CA GLY A 90 1.98 10.25 -9.21
C GLY A 90 1.89 10.73 -7.76
N SER A 91 1.40 11.96 -7.56
CA SER A 91 1.29 12.58 -6.23
C SER A 91 0.29 11.88 -5.31
N GLY A 92 -0.67 11.15 -5.88
CA GLY A 92 -1.69 10.40 -5.13
C GLY A 92 -1.46 8.90 -5.05
N GLY A 93 -0.36 8.36 -5.62
CA GLY A 93 -0.10 6.91 -5.65
C GLY A 93 -1.14 6.09 -6.42
N ARG A 94 -2.02 6.75 -7.19
CA ARG A 94 -3.10 6.13 -7.97
C ARG A 94 -2.70 5.80 -9.40
N GLU A 95 -1.55 6.30 -9.85
CA GLU A 95 -1.04 6.03 -11.18
C GLU A 95 -0.24 4.73 -11.18
N ALA A 96 -0.24 4.07 -12.33
CA ALA A 96 0.60 2.92 -12.61
C ALA A 96 1.13 3.01 -14.04
N MET A 97 2.25 2.34 -14.31
CA MET A 97 2.83 2.27 -15.64
C MET A 97 3.02 0.82 -16.04
N LEU A 98 2.40 0.45 -17.15
CA LEU A 98 2.49 -0.89 -17.72
C LEU A 98 3.49 -0.86 -18.88
N ARG A 99 4.46 -1.77 -18.86
CA ARG A 99 5.46 -1.93 -19.91
C ARG A 99 5.45 -3.37 -20.39
N TYR A 100 5.24 -3.54 -21.68
CA TYR A 100 5.43 -4.82 -22.34
C TYR A 100 6.87 -4.87 -22.85
N PRO A 101 7.71 -5.85 -22.50
CA PRO A 101 9.06 -5.94 -23.07
C PRO A 101 9.08 -6.53 -24.48
N LEU A 102 8.11 -7.41 -24.77
CA LEU A 102 7.99 -8.11 -26.06
C LEU A 102 7.31 -7.26 -27.15
N LEU A 103 6.69 -6.15 -26.76
CA LEU A 103 6.06 -5.17 -27.63
C LEU A 103 6.60 -3.82 -27.17
N PRO A 104 7.06 -2.89 -28.03
CA PRO A 104 7.58 -1.59 -27.60
C PRO A 104 6.43 -0.65 -27.14
N LEU A 105 5.60 -1.12 -26.20
CA LEU A 105 4.41 -0.46 -25.70
C LEU A 105 4.58 -0.16 -24.20
N VAL A 106 4.40 1.11 -23.87
CA VAL A 106 4.27 1.60 -22.51
C VAL A 106 2.93 2.29 -22.42
N ALA A 107 2.11 1.90 -21.44
CA ALA A 107 0.81 2.49 -21.21
C ALA A 107 0.79 3.09 -19.81
N ARG A 108 0.42 4.38 -19.70
CA ARG A 108 0.11 4.98 -18.41
C ARG A 108 -1.30 4.60 -17.99
N CYS A 109 -1.45 4.25 -16.72
CA CYS A 109 -2.69 3.77 -16.13
C CYS A 109 -3.07 4.58 -14.90
N VAL A 110 -4.36 4.75 -14.69
CA VAL A 110 -4.92 5.42 -13.50
C VAL A 110 -5.93 4.48 -12.86
N ARG A 111 -5.89 4.38 -11.53
CA ARG A 111 -6.88 3.64 -10.76
C ARG A 111 -8.25 4.32 -10.85
N ASP A 112 -9.25 3.56 -11.30
CA ASP A 112 -10.67 3.95 -11.30
C ASP A 112 -11.15 4.21 -9.86
#